data_AF-A0A158Q5X3-F1
#
_entry.id   AF-A0A158Q5X3-F1
#
_cell.length_a   1.000
_cell.length_b   1.000
_cell.length_c   1.000
_cell.angle_alpha   90.00
_cell.angle_beta   90.00
_cell.angle_gamma   90.00
#
_symmetry.space_group_name_H-M   'P 1'
#
loop_
_entity.id
_entity.type
_entity.pdbx_description
1 polymer ?
#
loop_
_entity_poly.entity_id
_entity_poly.type
_entity_poly.pdbx_seq_one_letter_code
_entity_poly.pdbx_strand_id
1 'polypeptide(L)'
;MTVVSGCFLVLLLTVIQKTIEQRDIYDTHWDCKVSDPLSCDQTKNEVCVFKDGRYSCECPTGVSRLQDGRCIVIDECSEPRLNDCHENSRCIDQMEGYTCQCNPGFADVSEDIQKKPGRICQSEVNECLQPARYYVDCSENAACQDTPEGFTCLCRPGFTDTSAHYSLLPGRKVCF
;
A
#
# COMPACT_ATOMS: atom_id res chain seq x y z
N MET A 1 -54.11 41.65 24.90
CA MET A 1 -54.27 40.27 25.40
C MET A 1 -54.61 39.37 24.22
N THR A 2 -53.59 38.84 23.55
CA THR A 2 -53.75 37.92 22.42
C THR A 2 -53.77 36.49 22.96
N VAL A 3 -54.92 35.84 22.87
CA VAL A 3 -55.10 34.43 23.23
C VAL A 3 -54.48 33.61 22.10
N VAL A 4 -53.21 33.21 22.26
CA VAL A 4 -52.56 32.31 21.31
C VAL A 4 -53.31 30.97 21.41
N SER A 5 -54.06 30.64 20.35
CA SER A 5 -54.93 29.47 20.29
C SER A 5 -54.16 28.18 20.60
N GLY A 6 -54.67 27.36 21.53
CA GLY A 6 -54.07 26.09 21.93
C GLY A 6 -53.80 25.13 20.76
N CYS A 7 -54.50 25.28 19.63
CA CYS A 7 -54.24 24.52 18.41
C CYS A 7 -52.84 24.80 17.82
N PHE A 8 -52.32 26.02 17.91
CA PHE A 8 -50.97 26.34 17.42
C PHE A 8 -49.88 25.64 18.24
N LEU A 9 -50.07 25.54 19.56
CA LEU A 9 -49.13 24.87 20.45
C LEU A 9 -49.07 23.35 20.15
N VAL A 10 -50.22 22.72 19.93
CA VAL A 10 -50.31 21.28 19.59
C VAL A 10 -49.68 20.98 18.22
N LEU A 11 -49.90 21.85 17.23
CA LEU A 11 -49.26 21.70 15.91
C LEU A 11 -47.74 21.83 16.00
N LEU A 12 -47.22 22.81 16.76
CA LEU A 12 -45.78 22.95 16.95
C LEU A 12 -45.17 21.73 17.67
N LEU A 13 -45.79 21.23 18.73
CA LEU A 13 -45.31 20.04 19.45
C LEU A 13 -45.28 18.79 18.55
N THR A 14 -46.34 18.56 17.75
CA THR A 14 -46.38 17.43 16.82
C THR A 14 -45.37 17.56 15.68
N VAL A 15 -45.11 18.77 15.17
CA VAL A 15 -44.04 19.01 14.18
C VAL A 15 -42.66 18.80 14.80
N ILE A 16 -42.44 19.21 16.05
CA ILE A 16 -41.18 18.95 16.77
C ILE A 16 -41.01 17.45 16.99
N GLN A 17 -42.04 16.71 17.39
CA GLN A 17 -41.96 15.25 17.56
C GLN A 17 -41.67 14.53 16.24
N LYS A 18 -42.32 14.92 15.13
CA LYS A 18 -42.04 14.30 13.81
C LYS A 18 -40.63 14.58 13.31
N THR A 19 -40.07 15.75 13.61
CA THR A 19 -38.68 16.08 13.23
C THR A 19 -37.64 15.41 14.12
N ILE A 20 -37.96 15.15 15.39
CA ILE A 20 -37.12 14.33 16.29
C ILE A 20 -37.14 12.85 15.85
N GLU A 21 -38.33 12.28 15.58
CA GLU A 21 -38.45 10.89 15.10
C GLU A 21 -37.73 10.65 13.76
N GLN A 22 -37.67 11.64 12.87
CA GLN A 22 -36.89 11.51 11.63
C GLN A 22 -35.37 11.70 11.84
N ARG A 23 -34.94 12.40 12.90
CA ARG A 23 -33.51 12.53 13.23
C ARG A 23 -32.95 11.27 13.89
N ASP A 24 -33.73 10.58 14.72
CA ASP A 24 -33.28 9.37 15.42
C ASP A 24 -33.13 8.14 14.49
N ILE A 25 -33.75 8.14 13.30
CA ILE A 25 -33.63 7.02 12.34
C ILE A 25 -32.24 6.96 11.68
N TYR A 26 -31.54 8.08 11.58
CA TYR A 26 -30.17 8.11 11.04
C TYR A 26 -29.09 7.87 12.09
N ASP A 27 -29.46 7.70 13.37
CA ASP A 27 -28.50 7.65 14.49
C ASP A 27 -28.32 6.25 15.12
N THR A 28 -28.89 5.20 14.51
CA THR A 28 -28.51 3.81 14.83
C THR A 28 -27.37 3.36 13.92
N HIS A 29 -26.19 3.84 14.30
CA HIS A 29 -24.91 3.89 13.57
C HIS A 29 -24.36 2.59 12.92
N TRP A 30 -25.04 1.44 12.99
CA TRP A 30 -24.49 0.16 12.51
C TRP A 30 -25.49 -0.80 11.84
N ASP A 31 -26.78 -0.46 11.79
CA ASP A 31 -27.79 -1.37 11.24
C ASP A 31 -28.16 -0.99 9.80
N CYS A 32 -28.13 -1.97 8.91
CA CYS A 32 -28.36 -1.78 7.48
C CYS A 32 -29.73 -2.31 7.02
N LYS A 33 -30.21 -1.83 5.87
CA LYS A 33 -31.46 -2.24 5.24
C LYS A 33 -31.17 -3.06 3.98
N VAL A 34 -31.56 -4.34 3.99
CA VAL A 34 -31.39 -5.25 2.83
C VAL A 34 -32.06 -4.73 1.56
N SER A 35 -33.15 -3.97 1.68
CA SER A 35 -33.88 -3.38 0.55
C SER A 35 -33.21 -2.14 -0.04
N ASP A 36 -32.17 -1.62 0.60
CA ASP A 36 -31.47 -0.40 0.19
C ASP A 36 -30.01 -0.74 -0.16
N PRO A 37 -29.65 -0.78 -1.45
CA PRO A 37 -28.29 -1.12 -1.88
C PRO A 37 -27.25 -0.09 -1.42
N LEU A 38 -27.66 1.13 -1.04
CA LEU A 38 -26.79 2.17 -0.52
C LEU A 38 -26.73 2.19 1.02
N SER A 39 -27.36 1.22 1.69
CA SER A 39 -27.42 1.20 3.15
C SER A 39 -26.06 0.93 3.83
N CYS A 40 -25.10 0.39 3.10
CA CYS A 40 -23.73 0.20 3.56
C CYS A 40 -22.79 1.17 2.84
N ASP A 41 -21.62 1.44 3.44
CA ASP A 41 -20.62 2.32 2.86
C ASP A 41 -20.07 1.71 1.57
N GLN A 42 -20.51 2.27 0.43
CA GLN A 42 -20.14 1.78 -0.89
C GLN A 42 -18.63 1.86 -1.13
N THR A 43 -17.90 2.70 -0.39
CA THR A 43 -16.45 2.79 -0.51
C THR A 43 -15.74 1.61 0.14
N LYS A 44 -16.42 0.85 1.03
CA LYS A 44 -15.87 -0.28 1.78
C LYS A 44 -16.18 -1.65 1.18
N ASN A 45 -16.95 -1.73 0.10
CA ASN A 45 -17.38 -2.99 -0.50
C ASN A 45 -18.13 -3.92 0.49
N GLU A 46 -18.84 -3.32 1.45
CA GLU A 46 -19.64 -4.05 2.44
C GLU A 46 -20.99 -4.47 1.85
N VAL A 47 -21.51 -5.58 2.33
CA VAL A 47 -22.86 -6.07 2.03
C VAL A 47 -23.69 -6.14 3.31
N CYS A 48 -24.99 -5.89 3.18
CA CYS A 48 -25.91 -5.97 4.30
C CYS A 48 -26.26 -7.44 4.57
N VAL A 49 -25.80 -7.99 5.69
CA VAL A 49 -26.01 -9.40 6.06
C VAL A 49 -26.75 -9.53 7.37
N PHE A 50 -27.53 -10.61 7.51
CA PHE A 50 -28.19 -10.96 8.77
C PHE A 50 -27.23 -11.78 9.65
N LYS A 51 -26.83 -11.22 10.79
CA LYS A 51 -25.91 -11.85 11.74
C LYS A 51 -26.33 -11.50 13.17
N ASP A 52 -26.33 -12.49 14.06
CA ASP A 52 -26.64 -12.32 15.49
C ASP A 52 -27.99 -11.61 15.77
N GLY A 53 -29.01 -11.91 14.95
CA GLY A 53 -30.36 -11.36 15.13
C GLY A 53 -30.59 -9.95 14.57
N ARG A 54 -29.59 -9.35 13.92
CA ARG A 54 -29.65 -8.00 13.32
C ARG A 54 -29.06 -7.97 11.92
N TYR A 55 -29.39 -6.91 11.17
CA TYR A 55 -28.77 -6.63 9.88
C TYR A 55 -27.57 -5.70 10.10
N SER A 56 -26.38 -6.11 9.65
CA SER A 56 -25.14 -5.35 9.81
C SER A 56 -24.37 -5.33 8.49
N CYS A 57 -23.67 -4.23 8.22
CA CYS A 57 -22.74 -4.14 7.10
C CYS A 57 -21.47 -4.95 7.42
N GLU A 58 -21.20 -5.97 6.62
CA GLU A 58 -20.04 -6.84 6.76
C GLU A 58 -19.39 -7.08 5.41
N CYS A 59 -18.16 -7.57 5.43
CA CYS A 59 -17.55 -8.06 4.20
C CYS A 59 -18.32 -9.28 3.66
N PRO A 60 -18.33 -9.48 2.33
CA PRO A 60 -18.88 -10.69 1.74
C PRO A 60 -18.28 -11.95 2.38
N THR A 61 -19.03 -13.04 2.37
CA THR A 61 -18.56 -14.30 2.96
C THR A 61 -17.20 -14.72 2.39
N GLY A 62 -16.23 -14.96 3.28
CA GLY A 62 -14.87 -15.35 2.90
C GLY A 62 -13.94 -14.19 2.53
N VAL A 63 -14.43 -12.95 2.54
CA VAL A 63 -13.63 -11.76 2.29
C VAL A 63 -13.11 -11.15 3.59
N SER A 64 -11.81 -10.90 3.62
CA SER A 64 -11.13 -10.25 4.74
C SER A 64 -11.33 -8.73 4.73
N ARG A 65 -11.27 -8.11 5.91
CA ARG A 65 -11.33 -6.66 6.10
C ARG A 65 -9.92 -6.09 6.31
N LEU A 66 -9.60 -5.03 5.58
CA LEU A 66 -8.36 -4.25 5.72
C LEU A 66 -8.40 -3.39 6.98
N GLN A 67 -7.24 -2.84 7.36
CA GLN A 67 -7.10 -2.02 8.56
C GLN A 67 -7.96 -0.74 8.55
N ASP A 68 -8.25 -0.19 7.37
CA ASP A 68 -9.15 0.96 7.17
C ASP A 68 -10.65 0.61 7.17
N GLY A 69 -10.98 -0.69 7.25
CA GLY A 69 -12.36 -1.19 7.28
C GLY A 69 -12.94 -1.60 5.92
N ARG A 70 -12.24 -1.43 4.80
CA ARG A 70 -12.66 -1.89 3.48
C ARG A 70 -12.50 -3.41 3.32
N CYS A 71 -13.34 -4.02 2.50
CA CYS A 71 -13.32 -5.45 2.19
C CYS A 71 -12.47 -5.74 0.95
N ILE A 72 -11.59 -6.73 1.04
CA ILE A 72 -10.70 -7.17 -0.05
C ILE A 72 -11.50 -7.92 -1.12
N VAL A 73 -11.77 -7.29 -2.26
CA VAL A 73 -12.60 -7.91 -3.31
C VAL A 73 -11.84 -8.97 -4.10
N ILE A 74 -10.55 -8.73 -4.32
CA ILE A 74 -9.62 -9.64 -4.98
C ILE A 74 -8.40 -9.73 -4.06
N ASP A 75 -8.01 -10.95 -3.69
CA ASP A 75 -6.77 -11.22 -2.96
C ASP A 75 -5.71 -11.60 -4.00
N GLU A 76 -4.98 -10.60 -4.51
CA GLU A 76 -3.91 -10.85 -5.49
C GLU A 76 -2.72 -11.59 -4.87
N CYS A 77 -2.58 -11.60 -3.54
CA CYS A 77 -1.51 -12.31 -2.85
C CYS A 77 -1.79 -13.80 -2.62
N SER A 78 -3.05 -14.25 -2.76
CA SER A 78 -3.45 -15.65 -2.61
C SER A 78 -2.90 -16.57 -3.69
N GLU A 79 -2.65 -16.03 -4.90
CA GLU A 79 -2.16 -16.80 -6.03
C GLU A 79 -1.02 -16.07 -6.76
N PRO A 80 0.17 -16.69 -6.94
CA PRO A 80 1.31 -16.05 -7.59
C PRO A 80 1.05 -15.53 -9.02
N ARG A 81 0.02 -16.04 -9.70
CA ARG A 81 -0.36 -15.60 -11.06
C ARG A 81 -1.14 -14.28 -11.09
N LEU A 82 -1.60 -13.80 -9.94
CA LEU A 82 -2.37 -12.55 -9.82
C LEU A 82 -1.49 -11.34 -9.51
N ASN A 83 -0.23 -11.59 -9.16
CA ASN A 83 0.76 -10.55 -8.89
C ASN A 83 2.06 -10.77 -9.66
N ASP A 84 2.86 -9.71 -9.81
CA ASP A 84 4.19 -9.74 -10.42
C ASP A 84 5.30 -9.46 -9.39
N CYS A 85 5.06 -9.78 -8.10
CA CYS A 85 6.06 -9.65 -7.04
C CYS A 85 7.29 -10.53 -7.32
N HIS A 86 8.49 -10.04 -6.96
CA HIS A 86 9.71 -10.83 -7.04
C HIS A 86 9.65 -12.05 -6.09
N GLU A 87 10.32 -13.15 -6.43
CA GLU A 87 10.35 -14.36 -5.57
C GLU A 87 10.91 -14.11 -4.16
N ASN A 88 11.84 -13.16 -4.04
CA ASN A 88 12.44 -12.71 -2.78
C ASN A 88 11.70 -11.49 -2.18
N SER A 89 10.41 -11.36 -2.45
CA SER A 89 9.56 -10.32 -1.88
C SER A 89 8.30 -10.92 -1.26
N ARG A 90 7.65 -10.15 -0.38
CA ARG A 90 6.31 -10.44 0.12
C ARG A 90 5.29 -9.61 -0.63
N CYS A 91 4.23 -10.26 -1.09
CA CYS A 91 3.01 -9.58 -1.55
C CYS A 91 2.22 -9.07 -0.34
N ILE A 92 1.66 -7.87 -0.46
CA ILE A 92 0.83 -7.23 0.56
C ILE A 92 -0.42 -6.72 -0.13
N ASP A 93 -1.59 -7.30 0.20
CA ASP A 93 -2.87 -6.80 -0.30
C ASP A 93 -3.09 -5.37 0.18
N GLN A 94 -3.59 -4.55 -0.72
CA GLN A 94 -3.95 -3.17 -0.45
C GLN A 94 -5.44 -2.98 -0.66
N MET A 95 -5.89 -1.77 -0.36
CA MET A 95 -7.26 -1.38 -0.65
C MET A 95 -7.61 -1.44 -2.14
N GLU A 96 -6.64 -1.11 -2.98
CA GLU A 96 -6.74 -1.15 -4.43
C GLU A 96 -5.53 -1.94 -4.93
N GLY A 97 -5.78 -3.18 -5.35
CA GLY A 97 -4.74 -4.12 -5.75
C GLY A 97 -3.81 -4.51 -4.60
N TYR A 98 -2.52 -4.61 -4.91
CA TYR A 98 -1.49 -5.10 -4.01
C TYR A 98 -0.18 -4.33 -4.21
N THR A 99 0.70 -4.42 -3.22
CA THR A 99 2.08 -3.97 -3.30
C THR A 99 3.04 -5.11 -2.98
N CYS A 100 4.31 -4.96 -3.32
CA CYS A 100 5.34 -5.95 -3.01
C CYS A 100 6.47 -5.28 -2.22
N GLN A 101 7.06 -6.02 -1.30
CA GLN A 101 8.19 -5.54 -0.50
C GLN A 101 9.28 -6.59 -0.45
N CYS A 102 10.51 -6.21 -0.83
CA CYS A 102 11.65 -7.12 -0.72
C CYS A 102 11.83 -7.66 0.70
N ASN A 103 12.18 -8.93 0.79
CA ASN A 103 12.42 -9.59 2.06
C ASN A 103 13.67 -8.99 2.75
N PRO A 104 13.80 -9.08 4.08
CA PRO A 104 15.01 -8.62 4.77
C PRO A 104 16.28 -9.23 4.18
N GLY A 105 17.32 -8.42 3.96
CA GLY A 105 18.54 -8.84 3.27
C GLY A 105 18.46 -8.74 1.74
N PHE A 106 17.40 -8.13 1.20
CA PHE A 106 17.27 -7.81 -0.22
C PHE A 106 16.92 -6.33 -0.42
N ALA A 107 17.68 -5.65 -1.28
CA ALA A 107 17.43 -4.30 -1.72
C ALA A 107 16.43 -4.28 -2.89
N ASP A 108 15.54 -3.30 -2.88
CA ASP A 108 14.61 -3.05 -3.98
C ASP A 108 15.30 -2.22 -5.05
N VAL A 109 15.53 -2.84 -6.22
CA VAL A 109 16.18 -2.23 -7.38
C VAL A 109 15.22 -2.17 -8.58
N SER A 110 13.92 -2.15 -8.30
CA SER A 110 12.87 -2.04 -9.31
C SER A 110 12.93 -0.70 -10.06
N GLU A 111 12.54 -0.68 -11.33
CA GLU A 111 12.61 0.52 -12.19
C GLU A 111 11.81 1.72 -11.65
N ASP A 112 10.62 1.46 -11.09
CA ASP A 112 9.75 2.46 -10.47
C ASP A 112 9.41 2.03 -9.04
N ILE A 113 10.33 2.25 -8.10
CA ILE A 113 10.16 1.90 -6.68
C ILE A 113 8.90 2.54 -6.07
N GLN A 114 8.48 3.70 -6.56
CA GLN A 114 7.34 4.42 -6.00
C GLN A 114 5.99 3.78 -6.37
N LYS A 115 5.87 3.26 -7.61
CA LYS A 115 4.61 2.66 -8.08
C LYS A 115 4.62 1.14 -8.08
N LYS A 116 5.78 0.54 -8.31
CA LYS A 116 5.98 -0.91 -8.43
C LYS A 116 7.20 -1.36 -7.61
N PRO A 117 7.18 -1.18 -6.27
CA PRO A 117 8.23 -1.71 -5.41
C PRO A 117 8.26 -3.24 -5.43
N GLY A 118 9.39 -3.83 -5.06
CA GLY A 118 9.55 -5.27 -4.85
C GLY A 118 9.39 -6.14 -6.10
N ARG A 119 9.54 -5.58 -7.31
CA ARG A 119 9.54 -6.32 -8.58
C ARG A 119 10.91 -6.88 -8.92
N ILE A 120 11.96 -6.24 -8.45
CA ILE A 120 13.34 -6.70 -8.55
C ILE A 120 13.97 -6.54 -7.18
N CYS A 121 14.27 -7.67 -6.53
CA CYS A 121 14.90 -7.71 -5.21
C CYS A 121 16.27 -8.36 -5.33
N GLN A 122 17.32 -7.57 -5.11
CA GLN A 122 18.71 -8.02 -5.18
C GLN A 122 19.25 -8.26 -3.77
N SER A 123 20.01 -9.34 -3.57
CA SER A 123 20.59 -9.63 -2.26
C SER A 123 21.51 -8.50 -1.80
N GLU A 124 21.32 -8.01 -0.58
CA GLU A 124 22.22 -7.04 0.05
C GLU A 124 23.51 -7.75 0.43
N VAL A 125 24.49 -7.70 -0.46
CA VAL A 125 25.79 -8.31 -0.29
C VAL A 125 26.82 -7.22 -0.48
N ASN A 126 27.72 -7.08 0.48
CA ASN A 126 28.86 -6.20 0.27
C ASN A 126 29.90 -6.87 -0.63
N GLU A 127 29.86 -6.62 -1.94
CA GLU A 127 30.78 -7.25 -2.89
C GLU A 127 32.24 -6.85 -2.62
N CYS A 128 32.46 -5.66 -2.05
CA CYS A 128 33.78 -5.15 -1.70
C CYS A 128 34.47 -5.97 -0.59
N LEU A 129 33.72 -6.71 0.25
CA LEU A 129 34.29 -7.62 1.26
C LEU A 129 34.81 -8.93 0.68
N GLN A 130 34.32 -9.36 -0.50
CA GLN A 130 34.80 -10.57 -1.17
C GLN A 130 35.07 -10.33 -2.67
N PRO A 131 36.07 -9.49 -3.04
CA PRO A 131 36.31 -9.06 -4.43
C PRO A 131 36.46 -10.20 -5.44
N ALA A 132 37.15 -11.28 -5.06
CA ALA A 132 37.38 -12.42 -5.94
C ALA A 132 36.11 -13.27 -6.19
N ARG A 133 35.17 -13.27 -5.24
CA ARG A 133 33.90 -14.02 -5.35
C ARG A 133 32.89 -13.29 -6.24
N TYR A 134 32.85 -11.97 -6.13
CA TYR A 134 31.89 -11.12 -6.82
C TYR A 134 32.47 -10.38 -8.03
N TYR A 135 33.65 -10.80 -8.49
CA TYR A 135 34.33 -10.25 -9.68
C TYR A 135 34.49 -8.72 -9.67
N VAL A 136 34.82 -8.15 -8.51
CA VAL A 136 35.07 -6.72 -8.38
C VAL A 136 36.29 -6.33 -9.23
N ASP A 137 36.06 -5.47 -10.20
CA ASP A 137 37.02 -5.13 -11.27
C ASP A 137 37.46 -3.65 -11.24
N CYS A 138 37.41 -3.04 -10.06
CA CYS A 138 37.94 -1.70 -9.84
C CYS A 138 39.41 -1.59 -10.27
N SER A 139 39.79 -0.42 -10.80
CA SER A 139 41.19 -0.08 -11.05
C SER A 139 42.02 -0.25 -9.78
N GLU A 140 43.31 -0.57 -9.91
CA GLU A 140 44.25 -0.61 -8.77
C GLU A 140 44.23 0.71 -7.97
N ASN A 141 44.09 1.82 -8.68
CA ASN A 141 43.99 3.16 -8.09
C ASN A 141 42.56 3.61 -7.77
N ALA A 142 41.60 2.68 -7.71
CA ALA A 142 40.23 2.94 -7.29
C ALA A 142 39.91 2.26 -5.94
N ALA A 143 38.86 2.75 -5.29
CA ALA A 143 38.25 2.12 -4.12
C ALA A 143 36.88 1.55 -4.52
N CYS A 144 36.61 0.32 -4.10
CA CYS A 144 35.28 -0.28 -4.21
C CYS A 144 34.36 0.35 -3.16
N GLN A 145 33.18 0.75 -3.57
CA GLN A 145 32.10 1.22 -2.72
C GLN A 145 30.85 0.38 -2.96
N ASP A 146 30.34 -0.19 -1.88
CA ASP A 146 29.12 -0.98 -1.84
C ASP A 146 27.87 -0.10 -2.09
N THR A 147 26.89 -0.65 -2.79
CA THR A 147 25.64 0.01 -3.18
C THR A 147 24.47 -1.00 -3.11
N PRO A 148 23.22 -0.55 -2.94
CA PRO A 148 22.07 -1.46 -2.96
C PRO A 148 21.96 -2.30 -4.25
N GLU A 149 22.44 -1.77 -5.38
CA GLU A 149 22.43 -2.42 -6.69
C GLU A 149 23.68 -3.29 -6.97
N GLY A 150 24.62 -3.36 -6.01
CA GLY A 150 25.90 -4.06 -6.15
C GLY A 150 27.07 -3.18 -5.71
N PHE A 151 28.01 -2.87 -6.61
CA PHE A 151 29.14 -1.98 -6.25
C PHE A 151 29.51 -0.96 -7.34
N THR A 152 30.10 0.15 -6.89
CA THR A 152 30.74 1.16 -7.73
C THR A 152 32.22 1.28 -7.40
N CYS A 153 33.01 1.81 -8.34
CA CYS A 153 34.44 2.04 -8.17
C CYS A 153 34.72 3.54 -8.27
N LEU A 154 35.37 4.11 -7.24
CA LEU A 154 35.74 5.52 -7.23
C LEU A 154 37.26 5.67 -7.34
N CYS A 155 37.75 6.49 -8.27
CA CYS A 155 39.17 6.79 -8.33
C CYS A 155 39.64 7.46 -7.03
N ARG A 156 40.80 7.04 -6.52
CA ARG A 156 41.41 7.64 -5.33
C ARG A 156 41.81 9.10 -5.63
N PRO A 157 41.91 9.96 -4.60
CA PRO A 157 42.38 11.32 -4.79
C PRO A 157 43.72 11.37 -5.53
N GLY A 158 43.83 12.25 -6.53
CA GLY A 158 45.02 12.39 -7.36
C GLY A 158 45.02 11.57 -8.66
N PHE A 159 44.05 10.66 -8.85
CA PHE A 159 43.87 9.90 -10.08
C PHE A 159 42.67 10.42 -10.89
N THR A 160 42.81 10.39 -12.22
CA THR A 160 41.78 10.85 -13.16
C THR A 160 41.01 9.66 -13.71
N ASP A 161 39.68 9.73 -13.69
CA ASP A 161 38.80 8.73 -14.30
C ASP A 161 38.69 8.96 -15.82
N THR A 162 39.15 7.99 -16.61
CA THR A 162 39.06 8.00 -18.08
C THR A 162 38.02 7.01 -18.64
N SER A 163 37.15 6.46 -17.79
CA SER A 163 36.13 5.45 -18.15
C SER A 163 35.23 5.86 -19.31
N ALA A 164 34.75 7.10 -19.29
CA ALA A 164 33.89 7.65 -20.34
C ALA A 164 34.54 7.59 -21.73
N HIS A 165 35.86 7.79 -21.82
CA HIS A 165 36.59 7.72 -23.08
C HIS A 165 36.59 6.31 -23.69
N TYR A 166 36.48 5.28 -22.83
CA TYR A 166 36.49 3.88 -23.24
C TYR A 166 35.11 3.21 -23.14
N SER A 167 34.05 3.97 -22.90
CA SER A 167 32.69 3.44 -22.65
C SER A 167 32.65 2.38 -21.54
N LEU A 168 33.52 2.53 -20.55
CA LEU A 168 33.54 1.70 -19.34
C LEU A 168 32.73 2.37 -18.24
N LEU A 169 32.34 1.59 -17.24
CA LEU A 169 31.77 2.14 -16.03
C LEU A 169 32.87 2.83 -15.20
N PRO A 170 32.51 3.83 -14.37
CA PRO A 170 33.47 4.60 -13.56
C PRO A 170 34.43 3.74 -12.74
N GLY A 171 35.68 4.19 -12.65
CA GLY A 171 36.73 3.57 -11.83
C GLY A 171 37.20 2.17 -12.23
N ARG A 172 36.69 1.55 -13.30
CA ARG A 172 37.08 0.20 -13.74
C ARG A 172 38.29 0.24 -14.69
N LYS A 173 39.49 -0.06 -14.17
CA LYS A 173 40.78 -0.13 -14.90
C LYS A 173 41.27 1.17 -15.60
N VAL A 174 40.76 2.33 -15.18
CA VAL A 174 40.92 3.62 -15.90
C VAL A 174 41.20 4.81 -14.98
N CYS A 175 41.74 4.55 -13.78
CA CYS A 175 42.23 5.58 -12.85
C CYS A 175 43.74 5.73 -12.98
N PHE A 176 44.18 6.83 -13.62
CA PHE A 176 45.59 7.14 -13.89
C PHE A 176 46.01 8.51 -13.36
#